data_AF-A0A0R1ECR5-F1
#
_entry.id   AF-A0A0R1ECR5-F1
#
_cell.length_a   1.000
_cell.length_b   1.000
_cell.length_c   1.000
_cell.angle_alpha   90.00
_cell.angle_beta   90.00
_cell.angle_gamma   90.00
#
_symmetry.space_group_name_H-M   'P 1'
#
loop_
_entity.id
_entity.type
_entity.pdbx_description
1 polymer ?
#
loop_
_entity_poly.entity_id
_entity_poly.type
_entity_poly.pdbx_seq_one_letter_code
_entity_poly.pdbx_strand_id
1 'polypeptide(L)'
;MSKRRLGSVRPPKRCRSDMDNTSTSDIVIINGNSHPDLANMVAERMGIKNGGCSVFHKSNRETIVEISDSVRGKDIYIIQTGTKDANNNIMELLIMAYACKTSSARSIVGVIPYLPYSKQCKMRKRGCIVSKLLAKMMCTSGLTHIITMDLHQKEIQGFFDIPVDNLRASPFLLQYIQESIPDYRNSVIVARNPGVAKKANSYAERLRLGLAVIHGEQKETDADEVDGRYSPPPTSAYSNLLGNSVEMCLPATPRNSTPQHAPTSSARQRTTSVSVGVPEHIVKVKPPLTIVGDVSGRIAIMVDDLIDDVQAFVAAAEMLKENGACKIYVLATHGLLSSDAPRQLDESPIDEIVVTNTIPHEIQKLQCHKIKTIDISILIAEAIRRIHNKESMSYLFRNVTLED
;
A
#
# COMPACT_ATOMS: atom_id res chain seq x y z
N MET A 1 9.19 31.49 -83.74
CA MET A 1 9.48 30.91 -82.41
C MET A 1 8.88 31.81 -81.34
N SER A 2 7.85 31.38 -80.60
CA SER A 2 7.66 31.69 -79.18
C SER A 2 6.38 31.01 -78.68
N LYS A 3 6.53 29.96 -77.87
CA LYS A 3 5.42 29.21 -77.24
C LYS A 3 4.91 30.02 -76.04
N ARG A 4 3.63 30.43 -76.04
CA ARG A 4 2.94 30.98 -74.86
C ARG A 4 2.66 29.84 -73.86
N ARG A 5 3.27 29.90 -72.67
CA ARG A 5 2.97 29.00 -71.54
C ARG A 5 1.69 29.49 -70.85
N LEU A 6 0.72 28.59 -70.69
CA LEU A 6 -0.42 28.78 -69.78
C LEU A 6 0.08 28.94 -68.34
N GLY A 7 -0.41 29.96 -67.64
CA GLY A 7 -0.19 30.15 -66.22
C GLY A 7 -0.99 29.12 -65.41
N SER A 8 -0.31 28.40 -64.53
CA SER A 8 -0.96 27.51 -63.56
C SER A 8 -1.51 28.33 -62.39
N VAL A 9 -2.83 28.30 -62.21
CA VAL A 9 -3.50 28.83 -61.02
C VAL A 9 -3.19 27.88 -59.86
N ARG A 10 -2.47 28.37 -58.85
CA ARG A 10 -2.24 27.61 -57.59
C ARG A 10 -3.56 27.56 -56.82
N PRO A 11 -4.00 26.41 -56.29
CA PRO A 11 -5.17 26.36 -55.43
C PRO A 11 -4.87 27.09 -54.12
N PRO A 12 -5.87 27.68 -53.46
CA PRO A 12 -5.66 28.34 -52.18
C PRO A 12 -5.17 27.30 -51.16
N LYS A 13 -4.14 27.65 -50.40
CA LYS A 13 -3.68 26.86 -49.26
C LYS A 13 -4.90 26.60 -48.36
N ARG A 14 -5.35 25.35 -48.27
CA ARG A 14 -6.22 24.92 -47.18
C ARG A 14 -5.44 25.20 -45.90
N CYS A 15 -5.86 26.20 -45.12
CA CYS A 15 -5.53 26.26 -43.71
C CYS A 15 -6.00 24.94 -43.12
N ARG A 16 -5.05 24.06 -42.79
CA ARG A 16 -5.35 22.96 -41.89
C ARG A 16 -5.82 23.63 -40.60
N SER A 17 -6.95 23.17 -40.10
CA SER A 17 -7.49 23.55 -38.81
C SER A 17 -6.50 23.14 -37.72
N ASP A 18 -5.60 24.04 -37.35
CA ASP A 18 -4.72 23.94 -36.19
C ASP A 18 -5.54 24.21 -34.92
N MET A 19 -6.53 23.37 -34.64
CA MET A 19 -7.43 23.58 -33.49
C MET A 19 -7.78 22.30 -32.71
N ASP A 20 -6.91 21.29 -32.72
CA ASP A 20 -7.11 20.07 -31.91
C ASP A 20 -5.82 19.40 -31.38
N ASN A 21 -4.64 20.03 -31.48
CA ASN A 21 -3.36 19.37 -31.14
C ASN A 21 -2.50 20.10 -30.10
N THR A 22 -3.02 21.15 -29.45
CA THR A 22 -2.26 22.01 -28.53
C THR A 22 -2.38 21.64 -27.05
N SER A 23 -3.30 20.76 -26.64
CA SER A 23 -3.47 20.40 -25.22
C SER A 23 -2.57 19.24 -24.73
N THR A 24 -2.16 18.34 -25.61
CA THR A 24 -1.31 17.17 -25.28
C THR A 24 0.17 17.49 -25.20
N SER A 25 0.60 18.64 -25.73
CA SER A 25 2.00 19.07 -25.76
C SER A 25 2.57 19.43 -24.38
N ASP A 26 1.68 19.66 -23.41
CA ASP A 26 2.02 20.11 -22.06
C ASP A 26 2.13 18.96 -21.04
N ILE A 27 1.71 17.75 -21.40
CA ILE A 27 1.73 16.57 -20.52
C ILE A 27 3.08 15.88 -20.67
N VAL A 28 3.73 15.56 -19.56
CA VAL A 28 4.90 14.67 -19.54
C VAL A 28 4.68 13.58 -18.50
N ILE A 29 4.75 12.33 -18.94
CA ILE A 29 4.81 11.17 -18.04
C ILE A 29 6.26 10.78 -17.85
N ILE A 30 6.69 10.68 -16.60
CA ILE A 30 7.98 10.09 -16.22
C ILE A 30 7.74 8.95 -15.24
N ASN A 31 8.65 7.98 -15.23
CA ASN A 31 8.57 6.82 -14.35
C ASN A 31 9.86 6.66 -13.54
N GLY A 32 9.74 6.00 -12.38
CA GLY A 32 10.90 5.48 -11.66
C GLY A 32 11.12 4.00 -11.98
N ASN A 33 12.03 3.36 -11.24
CA ASN A 33 12.41 1.96 -11.50
C ASN A 33 11.34 0.95 -11.06
N SER A 34 10.34 1.39 -10.28
CA SER A 34 9.42 0.46 -9.65
C SER A 34 8.41 -0.16 -10.60
N HIS A 35 7.96 0.56 -11.64
CA HIS A 35 6.91 0.07 -12.53
C HIS A 35 6.90 0.71 -13.92
N PRO A 36 7.97 0.51 -14.72
CA PRO A 36 8.08 1.08 -16.06
C PRO A 36 7.00 0.54 -17.01
N ASP A 37 6.58 -0.71 -16.85
CA ASP A 37 5.58 -1.36 -17.71
C ASP A 37 4.22 -0.66 -17.64
N LEU A 38 3.75 -0.34 -16.43
CA LEU A 38 2.51 0.41 -16.26
C LEU A 38 2.61 1.82 -16.84
N ALA A 39 3.76 2.48 -16.67
CA ALA A 39 3.97 3.79 -17.26
C ALA A 39 3.92 3.76 -18.80
N ASN A 40 4.53 2.75 -19.42
CA ASN A 40 4.45 2.53 -20.86
C ASN A 40 3.00 2.29 -21.33
N MET A 41 2.24 1.42 -20.63
CA MET A 41 0.84 1.16 -20.96
C MET A 41 -0.04 2.42 -20.84
N VAL A 42 0.17 3.23 -19.79
CA VAL A 42 -0.57 4.50 -19.63
C VAL A 42 -0.23 5.49 -20.74
N ALA A 43 1.06 5.63 -21.09
CA ALA A 43 1.50 6.53 -22.15
C ALA A 43 0.97 6.10 -23.53
N GLU A 44 0.96 4.80 -23.83
CA GLU A 44 0.38 4.24 -25.05
C GLU A 44 -1.13 4.55 -25.14
N ARG A 45 -1.88 4.35 -24.05
CA ARG A 45 -3.32 4.67 -24.01
C ARG A 45 -3.62 6.16 -24.18
N MET A 46 -2.70 7.02 -23.74
CA MET A 46 -2.80 8.46 -23.93
C MET A 46 -2.25 8.93 -25.29
N GLY A 47 -1.61 8.05 -26.06
CA GLY A 47 -0.97 8.40 -27.33
C GLY A 47 0.24 9.32 -27.19
N ILE A 48 0.92 9.30 -26.03
CA ILE A 48 2.10 10.12 -25.75
C ILE A 48 3.35 9.25 -25.54
N LYS A 49 4.53 9.88 -25.62
CA LYS A 49 5.81 9.22 -25.30
C LYS A 49 6.19 9.51 -23.85
N ASN A 50 6.82 8.53 -23.20
CA ASN A 50 7.45 8.75 -21.89
C ASN A 50 8.58 9.78 -22.02
N GLY A 51 8.65 10.68 -21.06
CA GLY A 51 9.75 11.64 -20.94
C GLY A 51 11.04 10.96 -20.55
N GLY A 52 12.16 11.51 -21.02
CA GLY A 52 13.50 11.05 -20.69
C GLY A 52 13.81 11.27 -19.21
N CYS A 53 13.81 10.18 -18.44
CA CYS A 53 14.20 10.13 -17.04
C CYS A 53 15.08 8.91 -16.80
N SER A 54 16.27 9.13 -16.25
CA SER A 54 17.21 8.07 -15.88
C SER A 54 17.31 8.01 -14.36
N VAL A 55 17.03 6.84 -13.79
CA VAL A 55 17.11 6.61 -12.34
C VAL A 55 18.07 5.46 -12.08
N PHE A 56 19.15 5.73 -11.35
CA PHE A 56 20.17 4.72 -11.06
C PHE A 56 20.73 4.89 -9.65
N HIS A 57 21.30 3.81 -9.12
CA HIS A 57 21.93 3.79 -7.81
C HIS A 57 23.46 3.80 -7.95
N LYS A 58 24.13 4.62 -7.15
CA LYS A 58 25.58 4.60 -7.00
C LYS A 58 26.04 3.35 -6.25
N SER A 59 27.34 3.08 -6.29
CA SER A 59 27.97 1.96 -5.53
C SER A 59 27.73 2.03 -4.02
N ASN A 60 27.52 3.23 -3.47
CA ASN A 60 27.15 3.47 -2.07
C ASN A 60 25.63 3.36 -1.79
N ARG A 61 24.83 2.91 -2.77
CA ARG A 61 23.36 2.80 -2.72
C ARG A 61 22.60 4.13 -2.69
N GLU A 62 23.25 5.26 -2.90
CA GLU A 62 22.54 6.52 -3.08
C GLU A 62 21.79 6.54 -4.41
N THR A 63 20.62 7.15 -4.41
CA THR A 63 19.77 7.27 -5.61
C THR A 63 20.09 8.56 -6.35
N ILE A 64 20.27 8.46 -7.67
CA ILE A 64 20.42 9.59 -8.58
C ILE A 64 19.29 9.55 -9.61
N VAL A 65 18.74 10.73 -9.86
CA VAL A 65 17.71 10.97 -10.85
C VAL A 65 18.18 12.06 -11.79
N GLU A 66 18.16 11.78 -13.09
CA GLU A 66 18.49 12.75 -14.13
C GLU A 66 17.30 12.86 -15.10
N ILE A 67 16.71 14.06 -15.14
CA ILE A 67 15.62 14.38 -16.07
C ILE A 67 16.26 15.00 -17.31
N SER A 68 16.18 14.30 -18.45
CA SER A 68 16.80 14.73 -19.71
C SER A 68 15.95 15.76 -20.45
N ASP A 69 14.62 15.68 -20.31
CA ASP A 69 13.69 16.56 -21.02
C ASP A 69 13.36 17.84 -20.23
N SER A 70 13.07 18.92 -20.94
CA SER A 70 12.59 20.15 -20.30
C SER A 70 11.17 19.98 -19.76
N VAL A 71 11.04 20.13 -18.45
CA VAL A 71 9.78 20.06 -17.66
C VAL A 71 9.22 21.43 -17.28
N ARG A 72 9.87 22.52 -17.70
CA ARG A 72 9.49 23.89 -17.31
C ARG A 72 8.09 24.25 -17.81
N GLY A 73 7.21 24.68 -16.91
CA GLY A 73 5.86 25.12 -17.24
C GLY A 73 4.90 24.01 -17.71
N LYS A 74 5.32 22.74 -17.64
CA LYS A 74 4.55 21.56 -18.04
C LYS A 74 3.90 20.87 -16.84
N ASP A 75 2.89 20.05 -17.13
CA ASP A 75 2.24 19.20 -16.14
C ASP A 75 2.89 17.82 -16.14
N ILE A 76 3.51 17.47 -15.02
CA ILE A 76 4.35 16.27 -14.90
C ILE A 76 3.61 15.22 -14.08
N TYR A 77 3.53 14.01 -14.62
CA TYR A 77 2.94 12.85 -13.97
C TYR A 77 4.03 11.83 -13.69
N ILE A 78 4.33 11.61 -12.42
CA ILE A 78 5.36 10.67 -11.96
C ILE A 78 4.69 9.35 -11.60
N ILE A 79 4.93 8.31 -12.38
CA ILE A 79 4.41 6.96 -12.10
C ILE A 79 5.46 6.18 -11.30
N GLN A 80 5.13 5.89 -10.04
CA GLN A 80 5.97 5.10 -9.15
C GLN A 80 5.12 4.40 -8.09
N THR A 81 5.36 3.12 -7.84
CA THR A 81 4.65 2.30 -6.86
C THR A 81 5.60 1.73 -5.79
N GLY A 82 5.06 1.35 -4.64
CA GLY A 82 5.83 0.61 -3.64
C GLY A 82 6.05 -0.85 -4.07
N THR A 83 7.30 -1.28 -4.28
CA THR A 83 7.63 -2.68 -4.61
C THR A 83 8.52 -3.29 -3.53
N LYS A 84 9.34 -4.30 -3.88
CA LYS A 84 10.24 -5.01 -2.97
C LYS A 84 11.18 -4.05 -2.22
N ASP A 85 11.74 -3.07 -2.91
CA ASP A 85 12.63 -2.06 -2.33
C ASP A 85 11.88 -0.75 -2.05
N ALA A 86 10.83 -0.83 -1.22
CA ALA A 86 9.91 0.28 -0.96
C ALA A 86 10.62 1.59 -0.56
N ASN A 87 11.66 1.53 0.28
CA ASN A 87 12.43 2.70 0.70
C ASN A 87 13.13 3.41 -0.46
N ASN A 88 13.74 2.62 -1.36
CA ASN A 88 14.43 3.18 -2.52
C ASN A 88 13.41 3.80 -3.47
N ASN A 89 12.29 3.13 -3.75
CA ASN A 89 11.23 3.67 -4.61
C ASN A 89 10.66 4.99 -4.07
N ILE A 90 10.51 5.11 -2.75
CA ILE A 90 10.10 6.35 -2.09
C ILE A 90 11.16 7.43 -2.32
N MET A 91 12.44 7.13 -2.09
CA MET A 91 13.52 8.10 -2.32
C MET A 91 13.61 8.52 -3.79
N GLU A 92 13.48 7.59 -4.74
CA GLU A 92 13.39 7.89 -6.17
C GLU A 92 12.26 8.88 -6.46
N LEU A 93 11.05 8.61 -5.96
CA LEU A 93 9.89 9.49 -6.14
C LEU A 93 10.12 10.89 -5.55
N LEU A 94 10.64 10.97 -4.33
CA LEU A 94 10.89 12.25 -3.65
C LEU A 94 11.94 13.08 -4.40
N ILE A 95 13.01 12.45 -4.87
CA ILE A 95 14.07 13.12 -5.65
C ILE A 95 13.54 13.55 -7.02
N MET A 96 12.78 12.70 -7.71
CA MET A 96 12.13 13.05 -8.99
C MET A 96 11.19 14.25 -8.84
N ALA A 97 10.33 14.25 -7.81
CA ALA A 97 9.43 15.35 -7.53
C ALA A 97 10.19 16.65 -7.23
N TYR A 98 11.25 16.57 -6.42
CA TYR A 98 12.08 17.73 -6.08
C TYR A 98 12.86 18.27 -7.29
N ALA A 99 13.34 17.40 -8.17
CA ALA A 99 14.00 17.78 -9.42
C ALA A 99 13.02 18.50 -10.38
N CYS A 100 11.79 17.99 -10.51
CA CYS A 100 10.73 18.65 -11.28
C CYS A 100 10.36 20.03 -10.70
N LYS A 101 10.25 20.12 -9.38
CA LYS A 101 9.97 21.38 -8.65
C LYS A 101 11.05 22.41 -8.90
N THR A 102 12.31 22.02 -8.76
CA THR A 102 13.48 22.89 -9.00
C THR A 102 13.54 23.34 -10.46
N SER A 103 13.11 22.48 -11.38
CA SER A 103 13.04 22.78 -12.82
C SER A 103 11.81 23.60 -13.24
N SER A 104 11.04 24.13 -12.27
CA SER A 104 9.87 24.99 -12.49
C SER A 104 8.74 24.31 -13.29
N ALA A 105 8.45 23.04 -12.98
CA ALA A 105 7.23 22.38 -13.44
C ALA A 105 5.98 23.15 -12.96
N ARG A 106 4.91 23.16 -13.78
CA ARG A 106 3.64 23.85 -13.47
C ARG A 106 2.87 23.08 -12.41
N SER A 107 2.77 21.77 -12.58
CA SER A 107 2.17 20.84 -11.62
C SER A 107 2.96 19.54 -11.61
N ILE A 108 2.99 18.88 -10.45
CA ILE A 108 3.71 17.62 -10.25
C ILE A 108 2.75 16.65 -9.58
N VAL A 109 2.17 15.77 -10.38
CA VAL A 109 1.19 14.78 -9.95
C VAL A 109 1.90 13.45 -9.68
N GLY A 110 1.83 12.99 -8.45
CA GLY A 110 2.34 11.67 -8.07
C GLY A 110 1.29 10.61 -8.37
N VAL A 111 1.54 9.77 -9.38
CA VAL A 111 0.72 8.60 -9.70
C VAL A 111 1.31 7.41 -8.96
N ILE A 112 0.69 7.04 -7.85
CA ILE A 112 1.16 6.03 -6.90
C ILE A 112 0.08 4.95 -6.76
N PRO A 113 0.01 3.98 -7.70
CA PRO A 113 -1.07 3.00 -7.74
C PRO A 113 -1.21 2.22 -6.42
N TYR A 114 -0.09 1.79 -5.83
CA TYR A 114 -0.04 1.28 -4.46
C TYR A 114 0.80 2.21 -3.59
N LEU A 115 0.16 2.81 -2.58
CA LEU A 115 0.81 3.70 -1.63
C LEU A 115 1.60 2.88 -0.58
N PRO A 116 2.95 2.96 -0.55
CA PRO A 116 3.73 2.24 0.45
C PRO A 116 3.45 2.76 1.86
N TYR A 117 3.70 1.93 2.88
CA TYR A 117 3.41 2.21 4.29
C TYR A 117 1.93 2.47 4.63
N SER A 118 0.99 2.22 3.71
CA SER A 118 -0.45 2.42 3.92
C SER A 118 -1.03 1.56 5.06
N LYS A 119 -0.51 0.34 5.28
CA LYS A 119 -0.84 -0.48 6.45
C LYS A 119 -0.46 0.18 7.79
N GLN A 120 0.54 1.05 7.81
CA GLN A 120 1.01 1.78 8.99
C GLN A 120 0.30 3.14 9.14
N CYS A 121 -1.03 3.14 8.97
CA CYS A 121 -1.89 4.33 9.07
C CYS A 121 -2.51 4.53 10.46
N LYS A 122 -2.39 3.55 11.36
CA LYS A 122 -2.87 3.62 12.75
C LYS A 122 -1.71 3.49 13.71
N MET A 123 -1.75 4.24 14.81
CA MET A 123 -0.75 4.12 15.86
C MET A 123 -0.91 2.78 16.56
N ARG A 124 0.15 1.97 16.59
CA ARG A 124 0.21 0.70 17.33
C ARG A 124 1.14 0.89 18.53
N LYS A 125 0.71 0.51 19.73
CA LYS A 125 1.49 0.63 20.98
C LYS A 125 2.14 2.03 21.10
N ARG A 126 3.43 2.10 21.47
CA ARG A 126 4.27 3.30 21.45
C ARG A 126 4.92 3.49 20.06
N GLY A 127 4.10 3.50 19.01
CA GLY A 127 4.54 3.65 17.63
C GLY A 127 4.24 5.02 17.05
N CYS A 128 4.55 5.21 15.77
CA CYS A 128 4.20 6.40 15.00
C CYS A 128 3.31 6.04 13.80
N ILE A 129 2.62 7.04 13.25
CA ILE A 129 1.84 6.88 12.01
C ILE A 129 2.76 7.19 10.82
N VAL A 130 3.46 6.16 10.34
CA VAL A 130 4.45 6.30 9.26
C VAL A 130 3.81 6.76 7.95
N SER A 131 2.59 6.33 7.67
CA SER A 131 1.84 6.79 6.49
C SER A 131 1.66 8.33 6.47
N LYS A 132 1.43 8.96 7.63
CA LYS A 132 1.34 10.44 7.73
C LYS A 132 2.70 11.11 7.58
N LEU A 133 3.78 10.50 8.07
CA LEU A 133 5.14 10.98 7.82
C LEU A 133 5.45 10.97 6.32
N LEU A 134 5.14 9.86 5.64
CA LEU A 134 5.32 9.72 4.20
C LEU A 134 4.53 10.78 3.43
N ALA A 135 3.27 11.00 3.79
CA ALA A 135 2.44 12.04 3.19
C ALA A 135 3.07 13.44 3.31
N LYS A 136 3.62 13.78 4.48
CA LYS A 136 4.33 15.06 4.68
C LYS A 136 5.59 15.17 3.83
N MET A 137 6.37 14.10 3.71
CA MET A 137 7.58 14.10 2.86
C MET A 137 7.21 14.29 1.39
N MET A 138 6.19 13.59 0.91
CA MET A 138 5.63 13.72 -0.44
C MET A 138 5.19 15.16 -0.75
N CYS A 139 4.41 15.78 0.14
CA CYS A 139 3.98 17.18 -0.02
C CYS A 139 5.19 18.15 -0.01
N THR A 140 6.15 17.93 0.91
CA THR A 140 7.34 18.80 1.04
C THR A 140 8.24 18.71 -0.19
N SER A 141 8.37 17.53 -0.79
CA SER A 141 9.19 17.28 -1.99
C SER A 141 8.72 18.08 -3.22
N GLY A 142 7.45 18.49 -3.25
CA GLY A 142 6.90 19.29 -4.34
C GLY A 142 5.70 18.69 -5.07
N LEU A 143 5.19 17.53 -4.64
CA LEU A 143 3.97 16.98 -5.21
C LEU A 143 2.80 17.93 -4.96
N THR A 144 2.05 18.23 -6.02
CA THR A 144 0.89 19.14 -6.01
C THR A 144 -0.43 18.39 -5.98
N HIS A 145 -0.44 17.13 -6.41
CA HIS A 145 -1.60 16.25 -6.45
C HIS A 145 -1.11 14.80 -6.37
N ILE A 146 -1.89 13.91 -5.77
CA ILE A 146 -1.65 12.46 -5.81
C ILE A 146 -2.83 11.72 -6.45
N ILE A 147 -2.53 10.82 -7.39
CA ILE A 147 -3.45 9.79 -7.84
C ILE A 147 -2.99 8.48 -7.19
N THR A 148 -3.89 7.77 -6.52
CA THR A 148 -3.63 6.45 -5.95
C THR A 148 -4.83 5.54 -6.16
N MET A 149 -4.74 4.26 -5.82
CA MET A 149 -5.85 3.33 -5.97
C MET A 149 -6.03 2.50 -4.70
N ASP A 150 -7.29 2.34 -4.27
CA ASP A 150 -7.74 1.54 -3.12
C ASP A 150 -6.83 1.63 -1.89
N LEU A 151 -6.66 2.84 -1.36
CA LEU A 151 -6.00 3.06 -0.08
C LEU A 151 -6.49 2.09 1.00
N HIS A 152 -5.55 1.48 1.74
CA HIS A 152 -5.84 0.52 2.82
C HIS A 152 -6.90 1.02 3.82
N GLN A 153 -6.87 2.31 4.13
CA GLN A 153 -7.92 3.01 4.85
C GLN A 153 -8.21 4.31 4.10
N LYS A 154 -9.47 4.62 3.81
CA LYS A 154 -9.87 5.81 3.04
C LYS A 154 -9.48 7.12 3.73
N GLU A 155 -9.36 7.09 5.05
CA GLU A 155 -8.98 8.21 5.91
C GLU A 155 -7.54 8.68 5.65
N ILE A 156 -6.69 7.85 5.03
CA ILE A 156 -5.32 8.23 4.63
C ILE A 156 -5.33 9.44 3.69
N GLN A 157 -6.43 9.69 2.95
CA GLN A 157 -6.57 10.91 2.14
C GLN A 157 -6.41 12.19 2.98
N GLY A 158 -6.89 12.19 4.22
CA GLY A 158 -6.73 13.32 5.15
C GLY A 158 -5.30 13.49 5.69
N PHE A 159 -4.37 12.62 5.33
CA PHE A 159 -2.96 12.77 5.68
C PHE A 159 -2.22 13.74 4.75
N PHE A 160 -2.75 13.99 3.56
CA PHE A 160 -2.15 14.87 2.58
C PHE A 160 -2.75 16.27 2.68
N ASP A 161 -1.90 17.28 2.59
CA ASP A 161 -2.33 18.69 2.55
C ASP A 161 -2.62 19.14 1.09
N ILE A 162 -2.48 18.22 0.14
CA ILE A 162 -2.72 18.36 -1.30
C ILE A 162 -3.90 17.48 -1.73
N PRO A 163 -4.58 17.77 -2.86
CA PRO A 163 -5.65 16.92 -3.36
C PRO A 163 -5.15 15.49 -3.63
N VAL A 164 -5.99 14.51 -3.29
CA VAL A 164 -5.75 13.09 -3.49
C VAL A 164 -6.95 12.48 -4.18
N ASP A 165 -6.73 11.92 -5.36
CA ASP A 165 -7.69 11.09 -6.08
C ASP A 165 -7.43 9.62 -5.72
N ASN A 166 -8.24 9.06 -4.82
CA ASN A 166 -8.22 7.64 -4.49
C ASN A 166 -9.16 6.86 -5.43
N LEU A 167 -8.61 6.37 -6.54
CA LEU A 167 -9.30 5.55 -7.53
C LEU A 167 -9.67 4.18 -6.96
N ARG A 168 -10.54 3.46 -7.67
CA ARG A 168 -11.17 2.22 -7.18
C ARG A 168 -11.07 1.11 -8.22
N ALA A 169 -10.52 -0.04 -7.83
CA ALA A 169 -10.44 -1.21 -8.70
C ALA A 169 -11.72 -2.06 -8.67
N SER A 170 -12.63 -1.81 -7.71
CA SER A 170 -13.85 -2.60 -7.55
C SER A 170 -14.69 -2.78 -8.82
N PRO A 171 -14.84 -1.80 -9.73
CA PRO A 171 -15.59 -2.02 -10.97
C PRO A 171 -14.94 -3.09 -11.87
N PHE A 172 -13.61 -3.11 -11.96
CA PHE A 172 -12.87 -4.08 -12.75
C PHE A 172 -12.89 -5.47 -12.12
N LEU A 173 -12.75 -5.54 -10.79
CA LEU A 173 -12.84 -6.81 -10.05
C LEU A 173 -14.25 -7.41 -10.12
N LEU A 174 -15.30 -6.59 -10.03
CA LEU A 174 -16.68 -7.04 -10.19
C LEU A 174 -17.00 -7.51 -11.59
N GLN A 175 -16.49 -6.79 -12.61
CA GLN A 175 -16.61 -7.22 -14.00
C GLN A 175 -15.93 -8.58 -14.19
N TYR A 176 -14.73 -8.78 -13.61
CA TYR A 176 -14.04 -10.06 -13.65
C TYR A 176 -14.86 -11.20 -13.01
N ILE A 177 -15.48 -10.97 -11.86
CA ILE A 177 -16.36 -11.98 -11.23
C ILE A 177 -17.50 -12.37 -12.17
N GLN A 178 -18.12 -11.39 -12.83
CA GLN A 178 -19.28 -11.62 -13.70
C GLN A 178 -18.91 -12.32 -15.01
N GLU A 179 -17.74 -12.03 -15.58
CA GLU A 179 -17.31 -12.53 -16.89
C GLU A 179 -16.50 -13.82 -16.80
N SER A 180 -15.63 -13.96 -15.79
CA SER A 180 -14.63 -15.03 -15.72
C SER A 180 -15.00 -16.15 -14.76
N ILE A 181 -15.76 -15.88 -13.69
CA ILE A 181 -16.12 -16.91 -12.70
C ILE A 181 -17.40 -17.63 -13.15
N PRO A 182 -17.33 -18.94 -13.47
CA PRO A 182 -18.50 -19.71 -13.85
C PRO A 182 -19.46 -19.82 -12.66
N ASP A 183 -20.76 -19.71 -12.93
CA ASP A 183 -21.82 -19.80 -11.91
C ASP A 183 -21.62 -18.86 -10.71
N TYR A 184 -21.08 -17.65 -10.94
CA TYR A 184 -20.85 -16.66 -9.87
C TYR A 184 -22.11 -16.35 -9.04
N ARG A 185 -23.31 -16.60 -9.56
CA ARG A 185 -24.58 -16.45 -8.82
C ARG A 185 -24.73 -17.45 -7.66
N ASN A 186 -24.05 -18.60 -7.71
CA ASN A 186 -23.96 -19.56 -6.62
C ASN A 186 -22.71 -19.33 -5.74
N SER A 187 -22.20 -18.10 -5.71
CA SER A 187 -21.07 -17.74 -4.88
C SER A 187 -21.48 -17.00 -3.60
N VAL A 188 -20.57 -16.97 -2.63
CA VAL A 188 -20.64 -16.21 -1.40
C VAL A 188 -19.38 -15.36 -1.29
N ILE A 189 -19.55 -14.08 -0.99
CA ILE A 189 -18.41 -13.18 -0.77
C ILE A 189 -17.91 -13.41 0.65
N VAL A 190 -16.61 -13.56 0.81
CA VAL A 190 -15.97 -13.88 2.08
C VAL A 190 -15.05 -12.75 2.52
N ALA A 191 -15.26 -12.25 3.73
CA ALA A 191 -14.30 -11.39 4.42
C ALA A 191 -13.35 -12.25 5.26
N ARG A 192 -12.04 -12.14 5.03
CA ARG A 192 -11.02 -12.89 5.76
C ARG A 192 -10.93 -12.51 7.25
N ASN A 193 -11.32 -11.28 7.59
CA ASN A 193 -11.38 -10.80 8.95
C ASN A 193 -12.46 -9.69 9.09
N PRO A 194 -12.87 -9.33 10.32
CA PRO A 194 -13.87 -8.28 10.53
C PRO A 194 -13.48 -6.89 9.99
N GLY A 195 -12.18 -6.60 9.86
CA GLY A 195 -11.67 -5.34 9.33
C GLY A 195 -11.99 -5.14 7.85
N VAL A 196 -12.07 -6.24 7.08
CA VAL A 196 -12.36 -6.24 5.64
C VAL A 196 -13.87 -6.44 5.35
N ALA A 197 -14.68 -6.71 6.37
CA ALA A 197 -16.10 -7.03 6.22
C ALA A 197 -16.92 -5.96 5.49
N LYS A 198 -16.60 -4.67 5.68
CA LYS A 198 -17.28 -3.56 4.98
C LYS A 198 -17.07 -3.61 3.47
N LYS A 199 -15.83 -3.86 3.05
CA LYS A 199 -15.46 -4.01 1.63
C LYS A 199 -16.14 -5.23 1.03
N ALA A 200 -16.06 -6.39 1.71
CA ALA A 200 -16.73 -7.61 1.27
C ALA A 200 -18.26 -7.42 1.16
N ASN A 201 -18.89 -6.70 2.09
CA ASN A 201 -20.31 -6.38 2.04
C ASN A 201 -20.66 -5.52 0.80
N SER A 202 -19.83 -4.54 0.45
CA SER A 202 -20.03 -3.74 -0.77
C SER A 202 -20.05 -4.60 -2.04
N TYR A 203 -19.15 -5.59 -2.14
CA TYR A 203 -19.16 -6.55 -3.25
C TYR A 203 -20.42 -7.43 -3.23
N ALA A 204 -20.80 -7.92 -2.05
CA ALA A 204 -22.00 -8.75 -1.88
C ALA A 204 -23.28 -8.02 -2.28
N GLU A 205 -23.45 -6.75 -1.89
CA GLU A 205 -24.59 -5.91 -2.26
C GLU A 205 -24.66 -5.67 -3.77
N ARG A 206 -23.53 -5.33 -4.40
CA ARG A 206 -23.46 -5.04 -5.84
C ARG A 206 -23.70 -6.28 -6.71
N LEU A 207 -23.29 -7.46 -6.23
CA LEU A 207 -23.52 -8.74 -6.92
C LEU A 207 -24.85 -9.41 -6.53
N ARG A 208 -25.51 -8.93 -5.46
CA ARG A 208 -26.68 -9.54 -4.82
C ARG A 208 -26.40 -10.97 -4.35
N LEU A 209 -25.29 -11.14 -3.63
CA LEU A 209 -24.82 -12.42 -3.09
C LEU A 209 -24.84 -12.41 -1.56
N GLY A 210 -24.67 -13.59 -0.97
CA GLY A 210 -24.45 -13.72 0.47
C GLY A 210 -23.07 -13.21 0.89
N LEU A 211 -22.95 -12.87 2.18
CA LEU A 211 -21.70 -12.52 2.83
C LEU A 211 -21.39 -13.57 3.91
N ALA A 212 -20.14 -14.03 3.95
CA ALA A 212 -19.58 -14.76 5.07
C ALA A 212 -18.37 -14.00 5.62
N VAL A 213 -18.16 -14.07 6.94
CA VAL A 213 -17.07 -13.40 7.63
C VAL A 213 -16.32 -14.43 8.45
N ILE A 214 -15.02 -14.54 8.21
CA ILE A 214 -14.12 -15.34 9.03
C ILE A 214 -13.68 -14.47 10.21
N HIS A 215 -13.76 -15.02 11.42
CA HIS A 215 -13.24 -14.37 12.61
C HIS A 215 -12.41 -15.34 13.46
N GLY A 216 -11.42 -14.79 14.14
CA GLY A 216 -10.43 -15.53 14.94
C GLY A 216 -9.05 -14.96 14.68
N GLU A 217 -8.19 -14.95 15.70
CA GLU A 217 -6.86 -14.37 15.57
C GLU A 217 -5.87 -15.47 15.19
N GLN A 218 -5.48 -15.51 13.92
CA GLN A 218 -4.18 -16.06 13.56
C GLN A 218 -3.09 -15.06 13.91
N LYS A 219 -1.93 -15.55 14.33
CA LYS A 219 -0.72 -14.73 14.45
C LYS A 219 -0.48 -14.06 13.09
N GLU A 220 -0.91 -12.81 12.92
CA GLU A 220 -0.08 -11.91 12.14
C GLU A 220 1.24 -11.86 12.91
N THR A 221 2.36 -12.11 12.25
CA THR A 221 3.70 -11.87 12.80
C THR A 221 3.96 -10.37 13.00
N ASP A 222 2.95 -9.62 13.40
CA ASP A 222 3.16 -8.34 14.04
C ASP A 222 3.73 -8.68 15.42
N ALA A 223 4.91 -8.12 15.70
CA ALA A 223 5.65 -8.27 16.94
C ALA A 223 4.81 -7.88 18.17
N ASP A 224 3.93 -8.78 18.58
CA ASP A 224 3.34 -8.88 19.91
C ASP A 224 4.30 -9.54 20.89
N GLU A 225 5.60 -9.34 20.67
CA GLU A 225 6.46 -9.11 21.82
C GLU A 225 5.93 -7.86 22.52
N VAL A 226 5.37 -8.10 23.71
CA VAL A 226 5.16 -7.08 24.71
C VAL A 226 6.55 -6.49 24.96
N ASP A 227 6.83 -5.31 24.39
CA ASP A 227 8.01 -4.56 24.79
C ASP A 227 7.80 -4.31 26.29
N GLY A 228 8.60 -4.98 27.12
CA GLY A 228 8.47 -4.93 28.58
C GLY A 228 8.81 -3.56 29.17
N ARG A 229 8.74 -2.47 28.41
CA ARG A 229 9.11 -1.12 28.83
C ARG A 229 7.84 -0.37 29.22
N TYR A 230 7.29 -0.73 30.36
CA TYR A 230 6.62 0.25 31.21
C TYR A 230 7.67 1.28 31.62
N SER A 231 7.85 2.34 30.83
CA SER A 231 8.53 3.52 31.37
C SER A 231 7.69 4.02 32.55
N PRO A 232 8.26 4.12 33.77
CA PRO A 232 7.55 4.77 34.86
C PRO A 232 7.24 6.22 34.45
N PRO A 233 6.12 6.80 34.94
CA PRO A 233 5.82 8.19 34.69
C PRO A 233 7.00 9.06 35.14
N PRO A 234 7.30 10.18 34.45
CA PRO A 234 8.37 11.07 34.86
C PRO A 234 8.08 11.56 36.27
N THR A 235 9.03 11.35 37.19
CA THR A 235 8.96 11.86 38.56
C THR A 235 9.12 13.38 38.53
N SER A 236 8.03 14.08 38.27
CA SER A 236 7.95 15.52 38.51
C SER A 236 7.90 15.79 40.02
N ALA A 237 9.01 16.29 40.55
CA ALA A 237 9.09 17.25 41.65
C ALA A 237 8.10 17.08 42.81
N TYR A 238 8.48 16.27 43.80
CA TYR A 238 8.15 16.56 45.21
C TYR A 238 9.45 16.84 45.97
N SER A 239 10.02 18.02 45.73
CA SER A 239 10.87 18.68 46.72
C SER A 239 10.38 20.11 46.86
N ASN A 240 9.49 20.34 47.84
CA ASN A 240 9.31 21.62 48.52
C ASN A 240 8.29 21.37 49.64
N LEU A 241 8.76 20.78 50.73
CA LEU A 241 8.22 20.90 52.08
C LEU A 241 9.19 20.19 53.01
N LEU A 242 10.30 20.86 53.33
CA LEU A 242 11.04 20.80 54.60
C LEU A 242 12.27 21.70 54.42
N GLY A 243 12.14 22.92 54.95
CA GLY A 243 13.24 23.86 55.03
C GLY A 243 14.29 23.43 56.06
N ASN A 244 15.47 24.02 55.88
CA ASN A 244 16.58 24.17 56.81
C ASN A 244 17.65 23.06 56.86
N SER A 245 18.76 23.41 56.19
CA SER A 245 20.06 23.66 56.84
C SER A 245 21.13 22.56 56.85
N VAL A 246 22.16 22.83 56.02
CA VAL A 246 23.60 22.91 56.37
C VAL A 246 24.51 21.69 56.07
N GLU A 247 25.55 22.02 55.25
CA GLU A 247 26.92 21.47 55.07
C GLU A 247 27.13 20.04 54.54
N MET A 248 27.72 19.86 53.34
CA MET A 248 29.16 19.88 52.96
C MET A 248 30.02 18.80 53.63
N CYS A 249 30.41 17.78 52.85
CA CYS A 249 31.83 17.45 52.54
C CYS A 249 31.95 16.21 51.63
N LEU A 250 32.75 16.36 50.57
CA LEU A 250 33.29 15.32 49.68
C LEU A 250 34.56 14.67 50.34
N PRO A 251 35.36 13.81 49.66
CA PRO A 251 35.08 12.48 49.11
C PRO A 251 36.19 11.45 49.52
N ALA A 252 36.02 10.14 49.29
CA ALA A 252 37.16 9.23 49.10
C ALA A 252 36.78 7.87 48.46
N THR A 253 37.44 7.54 47.36
CA THR A 253 37.61 6.21 46.73
C THR A 253 38.85 5.50 47.34
N PRO A 254 39.30 4.32 46.84
CA PRO A 254 38.66 3.01 46.63
C PRO A 254 39.52 1.86 47.25
N ARG A 255 39.09 0.58 47.20
CA ARG A 255 39.96 -0.60 46.90
C ARG A 255 39.24 -1.95 46.90
N ASN A 256 39.72 -2.80 45.97
CA ASN A 256 39.40 -4.20 45.68
C ASN A 256 39.61 -5.17 46.87
N SER A 257 38.87 -6.28 46.90
CA SER A 257 39.39 -7.66 46.71
C SER A 257 38.32 -8.74 46.98
N THR A 258 38.32 -9.77 46.12
CA THR A 258 37.66 -11.10 46.23
C THR A 258 38.05 -11.86 47.50
N PRO A 259 37.28 -12.84 48.05
CA PRO A 259 37.24 -14.22 47.51
C PRO A 259 36.02 -15.14 47.83
N GLN A 260 35.91 -16.19 46.99
CA GLN A 260 35.62 -17.64 47.19
C GLN A 260 34.68 -18.23 48.29
N HIS A 261 34.09 -19.36 47.86
CA HIS A 261 33.15 -20.35 48.41
C HIS A 261 33.34 -20.95 49.84
N ALA A 262 32.20 -21.09 50.55
CA ALA A 262 31.59 -22.25 51.29
C ALA A 262 32.39 -23.03 52.38
N PRO A 263 31.79 -23.89 53.27
CA PRO A 263 30.37 -24.25 53.49
C PRO A 263 29.91 -24.43 54.99
N THR A 264 28.65 -24.89 55.15
CA THR A 264 28.04 -25.71 56.25
C THR A 264 27.58 -25.15 57.63
N SER A 265 26.25 -25.29 57.82
CA SER A 265 25.52 -25.88 58.96
C SER A 265 24.84 -25.03 60.05
N SER A 266 23.51 -25.18 60.07
CA SER A 266 22.56 -25.23 61.20
C SER A 266 22.44 -24.05 62.18
N ALA A 267 21.35 -23.29 62.03
CA ALA A 267 20.39 -23.04 63.13
C ALA A 267 19.09 -22.43 62.58
N ARG A 268 17.95 -22.98 63.01
CA ARG A 268 16.60 -22.56 62.67
C ARG A 268 16.30 -21.15 63.19
N GLN A 269 15.87 -20.25 62.30
CA GLN A 269 15.01 -19.12 62.66
C GLN A 269 13.83 -19.07 61.68
N ARG A 270 12.62 -19.24 62.23
CA ARG A 270 11.35 -19.07 61.50
C ARG A 270 11.25 -17.62 61.05
N THR A 271 11.29 -17.40 59.75
CA THR A 271 10.82 -16.16 59.12
C THR A 271 9.80 -16.54 58.06
N THR A 272 8.62 -15.93 58.16
CA THR A 272 7.54 -16.03 57.19
C THR A 272 7.99 -15.42 55.87
N SER A 273 8.37 -16.25 54.89
CA SER A 273 8.55 -15.79 53.51
C SER A 273 7.19 -15.63 52.86
N VAL A 274 6.73 -14.38 52.75
CA VAL A 274 5.72 -14.01 51.77
C VAL A 274 6.39 -14.14 50.40
N SER A 275 6.21 -15.30 49.76
CA SER A 275 6.48 -15.43 48.34
C SER A 275 5.48 -14.55 47.59
N VAL A 276 5.95 -13.38 47.16
CA VAL A 276 5.28 -12.65 46.09
C VAL A 276 5.50 -13.48 44.83
N GLY A 277 4.62 -14.45 44.61
CA GLY A 277 4.50 -15.15 43.35
C GLY A 277 4.21 -14.11 42.29
N VAL A 278 5.12 -13.96 41.32
CA VAL A 278 4.80 -13.29 40.07
C VAL A 278 3.57 -14.02 39.51
N PRO A 279 2.45 -13.35 39.22
CA PRO A 279 1.33 -14.03 38.61
C PRO A 279 1.83 -14.66 37.31
N GLU A 280 1.77 -15.98 37.21
CA GLU A 280 1.98 -16.68 35.95
C GLU A 280 1.04 -16.03 34.94
N HIS A 281 1.64 -15.45 33.90
CA HIS A 281 0.90 -14.83 32.83
C HIS A 281 0.11 -15.94 32.14
N ILE A 282 -1.18 -16.06 32.46
CA ILE A 282 -2.07 -16.97 31.75
C ILE A 282 -1.97 -16.57 30.29
N VAL A 283 -1.35 -17.44 29.49
CA VAL A 283 -1.36 -17.31 28.04
C VAL A 283 -2.82 -17.41 27.66
N LYS A 284 -3.46 -16.26 27.37
CA LYS A 284 -4.82 -16.23 26.83
C LYS A 284 -4.79 -17.07 25.56
N VAL A 285 -5.32 -18.29 25.63
CA VAL A 285 -5.48 -19.16 24.46
C VAL A 285 -6.49 -18.45 23.57
N LYS A 286 -6.00 -17.91 22.46
CA LYS A 286 -6.81 -17.16 21.50
C LYS A 286 -7.80 -18.12 20.82
N PRO A 287 -9.04 -17.68 20.55
CA PRO A 287 -10.07 -18.56 20.02
C PRO A 287 -9.70 -19.08 18.62
N PRO A 288 -10.11 -20.33 18.29
CA PRO A 288 -9.91 -20.88 16.95
C PRO A 288 -10.59 -20.01 15.90
N LEU A 289 -10.09 -20.07 14.66
CA LEU A 289 -10.77 -19.48 13.52
C LEU A 289 -12.18 -20.08 13.38
N THR A 290 -13.14 -19.25 12.99
CA THR A 290 -14.55 -19.64 12.82
C THR A 290 -15.17 -18.83 11.68
N ILE A 291 -16.15 -19.43 10.99
CA ILE A 291 -16.89 -18.79 9.90
C ILE A 291 -18.28 -18.40 10.39
N VAL A 292 -18.68 -17.16 10.12
CA VAL A 292 -20.05 -16.69 10.26
C VAL A 292 -20.63 -16.49 8.87
N GLY A 293 -21.55 -17.37 8.47
CA GLY A 293 -22.19 -17.38 7.14
C GLY A 293 -22.19 -18.79 6.52
N ASP A 294 -23.13 -19.05 5.61
CA ASP A 294 -23.22 -20.33 4.89
C ASP A 294 -22.34 -20.32 3.64
N VAL A 295 -21.37 -21.25 3.60
CA VAL A 295 -20.43 -21.43 2.49
C VAL A 295 -20.55 -22.81 1.83
N SER A 296 -21.42 -23.67 2.35
CA SER A 296 -21.49 -25.08 1.94
C SER A 296 -22.09 -25.22 0.54
N GLY A 297 -21.42 -25.96 -0.34
CA GLY A 297 -21.88 -26.18 -1.72
C GLY A 297 -21.78 -24.95 -2.63
N ARG A 298 -21.12 -23.88 -2.17
CA ARG A 298 -20.99 -22.60 -2.91
C ARG A 298 -19.55 -22.32 -3.32
N ILE A 299 -19.40 -21.39 -4.26
CA ILE A 299 -18.09 -20.81 -4.59
C ILE A 299 -17.78 -19.73 -3.54
N ALA A 300 -16.66 -19.82 -2.86
CA ALA A 300 -16.21 -18.80 -1.91
C ALA A 300 -15.29 -17.79 -2.62
N ILE A 301 -15.63 -16.51 -2.56
CA ILE A 301 -14.82 -15.42 -3.15
C ILE A 301 -14.32 -14.52 -2.02
N MET A 302 -13.06 -14.69 -1.64
CA MET A 302 -12.39 -13.81 -0.69
C MET A 302 -12.04 -12.47 -1.36
N VAL A 303 -12.38 -11.35 -0.73
CA VAL A 303 -12.06 -10.00 -1.22
C VAL A 303 -11.24 -9.26 -0.18
N ASP A 304 -10.10 -8.69 -0.58
CA ASP A 304 -9.22 -7.88 0.28
C ASP A 304 -8.64 -6.68 -0.51
N ASP A 305 -8.01 -5.70 0.14
CA ASP A 305 -7.31 -4.61 -0.58
C ASP A 305 -5.91 -5.02 -1.06
N LEU A 306 -5.21 -5.84 -0.26
CA LEU A 306 -3.81 -6.20 -0.46
C LEU A 306 -3.55 -7.67 -0.12
N ILE A 307 -2.81 -8.35 -0.99
CA ILE A 307 -2.21 -9.67 -0.71
C ILE A 307 -0.70 -9.49 -0.59
N ASP A 308 -0.16 -9.82 0.58
CA ASP A 308 1.26 -9.71 0.89
C ASP A 308 1.75 -10.96 1.61
N ASP A 309 1.49 -11.05 2.93
CA ASP A 309 1.55 -12.31 3.67
C ASP A 309 0.30 -13.15 3.37
N VAL A 310 0.52 -14.36 2.89
CA VAL A 310 -0.54 -15.25 2.40
C VAL A 310 -0.98 -16.29 3.42
N GLN A 311 -0.30 -16.45 4.55
CA GLN A 311 -0.62 -17.49 5.54
C GLN A 311 -2.08 -17.44 5.98
N ALA A 312 -2.57 -16.22 6.25
CA ALA A 312 -3.96 -16.02 6.65
C ALA A 312 -4.96 -16.24 5.50
N PHE A 313 -4.55 -16.07 4.24
CA PHE A 313 -5.37 -16.42 3.07
C PHE A 313 -5.44 -17.94 2.89
N VAL A 314 -4.30 -18.64 3.05
CA VAL A 314 -4.22 -20.10 2.94
C VAL A 314 -5.09 -20.76 4.01
N ALA A 315 -4.95 -20.35 5.28
CA ALA A 315 -5.75 -20.95 6.34
C ALA A 315 -7.25 -20.62 6.25
N ALA A 316 -7.60 -19.43 5.77
CA ALA A 316 -8.98 -19.10 5.43
C ALA A 316 -9.51 -20.03 4.33
N ALA A 317 -8.69 -20.31 3.30
CA ALA A 317 -9.06 -21.23 2.23
C ALA A 317 -9.24 -22.67 2.71
N GLU A 318 -8.35 -23.17 3.56
CA GLU A 318 -8.48 -24.50 4.19
C GLU A 318 -9.80 -24.60 4.97
N MET A 319 -10.11 -23.59 5.80
CA MET A 319 -11.35 -23.54 6.55
C MET A 319 -12.59 -23.50 5.66
N LEU A 320 -12.57 -22.70 4.59
CA LEU A 320 -13.65 -22.66 3.61
C LEU A 320 -13.86 -24.03 2.97
N LYS A 321 -12.77 -24.74 2.65
CA LYS A 321 -12.81 -26.09 2.07
C LYS A 321 -13.41 -27.10 3.05
N GLU A 322 -12.98 -27.08 4.31
CA GLU A 322 -13.51 -27.94 5.39
C GLU A 322 -15.01 -27.72 5.63
N ASN A 323 -15.49 -26.47 5.47
CA ASN A 323 -16.91 -26.13 5.58
C ASN A 323 -17.71 -26.34 4.27
N GLY A 324 -17.11 -27.01 3.28
CA GLY A 324 -17.80 -27.49 2.08
C GLY A 324 -17.85 -26.50 0.92
N ALA A 325 -16.99 -25.48 0.87
CA ALA A 325 -16.86 -24.62 -0.31
C ALA A 325 -16.33 -25.44 -1.51
N CYS A 326 -17.00 -25.29 -2.66
CA CYS A 326 -16.65 -26.06 -3.86
C CYS A 326 -15.37 -25.53 -4.51
N LYS A 327 -15.28 -24.21 -4.65
CA LYS A 327 -14.14 -23.47 -5.20
C LYS A 327 -13.83 -22.24 -4.37
N ILE A 328 -12.59 -21.79 -4.39
CA ILE A 328 -12.08 -20.69 -3.60
C ILE A 328 -11.31 -19.72 -4.50
N TYR A 329 -11.80 -18.49 -4.61
CA TYR A 329 -11.16 -17.40 -5.32
C TYR A 329 -10.67 -16.35 -4.34
N VAL A 330 -9.53 -15.72 -4.62
CA VAL A 330 -9.04 -14.55 -3.88
C VAL A 330 -8.92 -13.37 -4.82
N LEU A 331 -9.58 -12.26 -4.51
CA LEU A 331 -9.53 -11.02 -5.26
C LEU A 331 -8.93 -9.92 -4.38
N ALA A 332 -7.93 -9.23 -4.89
CA ALA A 332 -7.41 -8.04 -4.24
C ALA A 332 -6.97 -6.97 -5.23
N THR A 333 -6.95 -5.71 -4.79
CA THR A 333 -6.44 -4.65 -5.64
C THR A 333 -4.92 -4.78 -5.79
N HIS A 334 -4.20 -4.92 -4.69
CA HIS A 334 -2.74 -4.92 -4.67
C HIS A 334 -2.18 -6.34 -4.46
N GLY A 335 -1.41 -6.83 -5.41
CA GLY A 335 -0.64 -8.07 -5.28
C GLY A 335 0.83 -7.79 -4.97
N LEU A 336 1.18 -7.58 -3.70
CA LEU A 336 2.58 -7.39 -3.30
C LEU A 336 3.32 -8.74 -3.26
N LEU A 337 2.65 -9.78 -2.76
CA LEU A 337 3.06 -11.19 -2.86
C LEU A 337 4.54 -11.39 -2.46
N SER A 338 4.90 -10.93 -1.26
CA SER A 338 6.28 -10.94 -0.79
C SER A 338 6.78 -12.35 -0.45
N SER A 339 8.10 -12.50 -0.42
CA SER A 339 8.78 -13.71 0.08
C SER A 339 8.34 -14.97 -0.66
N ASP A 340 7.86 -15.99 0.07
CA ASP A 340 7.47 -17.31 -0.46
C ASP A 340 5.96 -17.39 -0.77
N ALA A 341 5.29 -16.23 -0.86
CA ALA A 341 3.85 -16.15 -1.10
C ALA A 341 3.39 -16.91 -2.37
N PRO A 342 4.06 -16.82 -3.53
CA PRO A 342 3.62 -17.53 -4.73
C PRO A 342 3.59 -19.05 -4.55
N ARG A 343 4.62 -19.62 -3.90
CA ARG A 343 4.70 -21.07 -3.65
C ARG A 343 3.60 -21.53 -2.70
N GLN A 344 3.39 -20.80 -1.61
CA GLN A 344 2.33 -21.11 -0.65
C GLN A 344 0.94 -21.04 -1.28
N LEU A 345 0.69 -20.07 -2.16
CA LEU A 345 -0.56 -19.98 -2.90
C LEU A 345 -0.74 -21.14 -3.90
N ASP A 346 0.33 -21.56 -4.57
CA ASP A 346 0.30 -22.69 -5.51
C ASP A 346 -0.04 -24.01 -4.80
N GLU A 347 0.55 -24.24 -3.62
CA GLU A 347 0.31 -25.42 -2.77
C GLU A 347 -1.05 -25.38 -2.03
N SER A 348 -1.69 -24.22 -1.92
CA SER A 348 -2.95 -24.03 -1.18
C SER A 348 -4.20 -24.55 -1.90
N PRO A 349 -5.34 -24.73 -1.20
CA PRO A 349 -6.62 -25.08 -1.83
C PRO A 349 -7.29 -23.93 -2.60
N ILE A 350 -6.65 -22.77 -2.74
CA ILE A 350 -7.15 -21.66 -3.56
C ILE A 350 -7.08 -22.06 -5.03
N ASP A 351 -8.16 -21.83 -5.79
CA ASP A 351 -8.25 -22.15 -7.21
C ASP A 351 -7.64 -21.03 -8.08
N GLU A 352 -7.91 -19.77 -7.74
CA GLU A 352 -7.46 -18.63 -8.52
C GLU A 352 -7.26 -17.37 -7.65
N ILE A 353 -6.19 -16.64 -7.91
CA ILE A 353 -5.85 -15.37 -7.27
C ILE A 353 -5.88 -14.27 -8.31
N VAL A 354 -6.72 -13.27 -8.13
CA VAL A 354 -6.91 -12.17 -9.08
C VAL A 354 -6.44 -10.88 -8.44
N VAL A 355 -5.41 -10.27 -9.02
CA VAL A 355 -4.82 -9.00 -8.56
C VAL A 355 -4.74 -8.00 -9.70
N THR A 356 -4.64 -6.71 -9.40
CA THR A 356 -4.40 -5.71 -10.46
C THR A 356 -2.91 -5.50 -10.70
N ASN A 357 -2.55 -4.92 -11.84
CA ASN A 357 -1.18 -4.48 -12.14
C ASN A 357 -0.75 -3.20 -11.40
N THR A 358 -1.27 -2.88 -10.20
CA THR A 358 -0.77 -1.75 -9.36
C THR A 358 0.67 -1.93 -8.89
N ILE A 359 1.09 -3.18 -8.73
CA ILE A 359 2.43 -3.59 -8.32
C ILE A 359 2.89 -4.60 -9.37
N PRO A 360 4.10 -4.50 -9.93
CA PRO A 360 4.61 -5.53 -10.84
C PRO A 360 4.80 -6.86 -10.11
N HIS A 361 4.30 -7.94 -10.71
CA HIS A 361 4.35 -9.28 -10.12
C HIS A 361 4.57 -10.39 -11.16
N GLU A 362 5.30 -10.08 -12.25
CA GLU A 362 5.56 -11.05 -13.32
C GLU A 362 6.41 -12.25 -12.85
N ILE A 363 7.36 -12.02 -11.95
CA ILE A 363 8.16 -13.10 -11.35
C ILE A 363 7.27 -14.04 -10.53
N GLN A 364 6.34 -13.48 -9.77
CA GLN A 364 5.39 -14.23 -8.95
C GLN A 364 4.42 -15.05 -9.81
N LYS A 365 3.96 -14.52 -10.94
CA LYS A 365 3.13 -15.26 -11.92
C LYS A 365 3.86 -16.44 -12.56
N LEU A 366 5.16 -16.31 -12.80
CA LEU A 366 5.96 -17.43 -13.29
C LEU A 366 6.08 -18.57 -12.25
N GLN A 367 6.00 -18.24 -10.96
CA GLN A 367 6.06 -19.21 -9.86
C GLN A 367 4.70 -19.80 -9.49
N CYS A 368 3.60 -19.07 -9.73
CA CYS A 368 2.25 -19.51 -9.40
C CYS A 368 1.28 -19.20 -10.55
N HIS A 369 0.87 -20.25 -11.25
CA HIS A 369 -0.02 -20.19 -12.41
C HIS A 369 -1.47 -19.77 -12.09
N LYS A 370 -1.83 -19.83 -10.80
CA LYS A 370 -3.14 -19.41 -10.28
C LYS A 370 -3.31 -17.89 -10.25
N ILE A 371 -2.22 -17.12 -10.38
CA ILE A 371 -2.26 -15.65 -10.35
C ILE A 371 -2.74 -15.12 -11.71
N LYS A 372 -3.83 -14.36 -11.69
CA LYS A 372 -4.39 -13.61 -12.82
C LYS A 372 -4.27 -12.11 -12.55
N THR A 373 -3.92 -11.37 -13.60
CA THR A 373 -3.71 -9.92 -13.52
C THR A 373 -4.79 -9.19 -14.27
N ILE A 374 -5.43 -8.22 -13.62
CA ILE A 374 -6.32 -7.24 -14.25
C ILE A 374 -5.52 -5.97 -14.56
N ASP A 375 -5.64 -5.49 -15.79
CA ASP A 375 -5.02 -4.23 -16.21
C ASP A 375 -5.86 -3.01 -15.78
N ILE A 376 -5.25 -2.10 -15.01
CA ILE A 376 -5.87 -0.84 -14.57
C ILE A 376 -5.28 0.40 -15.25
N SER A 377 -4.39 0.23 -16.24
CA SER A 377 -3.76 1.34 -16.94
C SER A 377 -4.77 2.27 -17.63
N ILE A 378 -5.91 1.74 -18.08
CA ILE A 378 -7.01 2.54 -18.65
C ILE A 378 -7.63 3.50 -17.62
N LEU A 379 -7.78 3.06 -16.37
CA LEU A 379 -8.33 3.87 -15.29
C LEU A 379 -7.37 5.01 -14.92
N ILE A 380 -6.08 4.71 -14.84
CA ILE A 380 -5.02 5.69 -14.56
C ILE A 380 -4.89 6.70 -15.71
N ALA A 381 -4.88 6.24 -16.96
CA ALA A 381 -4.81 7.12 -18.13
C ALA A 381 -6.01 8.09 -18.17
N GLU A 382 -7.21 7.59 -17.90
CA GLU A 382 -8.42 8.43 -17.86
C GLU A 382 -8.39 9.43 -16.68
N ALA A 383 -7.86 9.04 -15.52
CA ALA A 383 -7.66 9.94 -14.39
C ALA A 383 -6.68 11.08 -14.75
N ILE A 384 -5.52 10.75 -15.33
CA ILE A 384 -4.54 11.74 -15.79
C ILE A 384 -5.18 12.69 -16.80
N ARG A 385 -5.88 12.16 -17.81
CA ARG A 385 -6.56 12.95 -18.85
C ARG A 385 -7.55 13.95 -18.24
N ARG A 386 -8.35 13.51 -17.26
CA ARG A 386 -9.34 14.36 -16.59
C ARG A 386 -8.70 15.44 -15.73
N ILE A 387 -7.68 15.11 -14.95
CA ILE A 387 -6.96 16.10 -14.13
C ILE A 387 -6.33 17.18 -15.02
N HIS A 388 -5.67 16.76 -16.10
CA HIS A 388 -5.05 17.68 -17.05
C HIS A 388 -6.06 18.64 -17.68
N ASN A 389 -7.19 18.11 -18.15
CA ASN A 389 -8.25 18.88 -18.79
C ASN A 389 -9.18 19.60 -17.79
N LYS A 390 -8.96 19.44 -16.48
CA LYS A 390 -9.82 19.95 -15.39
C LYS A 390 -11.28 19.46 -15.52
N GLU A 391 -11.45 18.23 -15.98
CA GLU A 391 -12.74 17.56 -16.08
C GLU A 391 -13.11 16.91 -14.73
N SER A 392 -14.41 16.69 -14.52
CA SER A 392 -14.89 16.02 -13.31
C SER A 392 -14.42 14.57 -13.24
N MET A 393 -13.87 14.18 -12.09
CA MET A 393 -13.52 12.80 -11.75
C MET A 393 -14.74 11.95 -11.37
N SER A 394 -15.91 12.56 -11.12
CA SER A 394 -17.11 11.86 -10.62
C SER A 394 -17.56 10.71 -11.53
N TYR A 395 -17.25 10.76 -12.84
CA TYR A 395 -17.56 9.67 -13.76
C TYR A 395 -16.87 8.35 -13.36
N LEU A 396 -15.63 8.41 -12.89
CA LEU A 396 -14.87 7.23 -12.45
C LEU A 396 -15.44 6.60 -11.17
N PHE A 397 -16.27 7.34 -10.44
CA PHE A 397 -16.87 6.93 -9.18
C PHE A 397 -18.38 6.63 -9.27
N ARG A 398 -19.02 6.78 -10.44
CA ARG A 398 -20.50 6.65 -10.58
C ARG A 398 -21.06 5.33 -10.08
N ASN A 399 -20.29 4.26 -10.22
CA ASN A 399 -20.69 2.91 -9.81
C ASN A 399 -19.88 2.41 -8.61
N VAL A 400 -19.27 3.28 -7.82
CA VAL A 400 -18.41 2.90 -6.70
C VAL A 400 -19.03 3.39 -5.38
N THR A 401 -19.06 2.52 -4.38
CA THR A 401 -19.59 2.86 -3.04
C THR A 401 -18.48 3.49 -2.18
N LEU A 402 -18.87 4.17 -1.10
CA LEU A 402 -17.93 4.71 -0.11
C LEU A 402 -17.19 3.63 0.70
N GLU A 403 -17.69 2.40 0.67
CA GLU A 403 -17.20 1.27 1.47
C GLU A 403 -16.30 0.31 0.66
N ASP A 404 -16.16 0.54 -0.65
CA ASP A 404 -15.18 -0.16 -1.49
C ASP A 404 -13.73 0.09 -1.02
#